data_AF-A0ABD5W0A3-F1
#
_entry.id   AF-A0ABD5W0A3-F1
#
_cell.length_a   1.000
_cell.length_b   1.000
_cell.length_c   1.000
_cell.angle_alpha   90.00
_cell.angle_beta   90.00
_cell.angle_gamma   90.00
#
_symmetry.space_group_name_H-M   'P 1'
#
loop_
_entity.id
_entity.type
_entity.pdbx_description
1 polymer ?
#
loop_
_entity_poly.entity_id
_entity_poly.type
_entity_poly.pdbx_seq_one_letter_code
_entity_poly.pdbx_strand_id
1 'polypeptide(L)'
;MIGDGELSKLVDTAHELSRSLGEDPAENKNPEPDRAGDSEVVGYRIHSEVRNALKKEAQTASDVTYASELVESVMQAYAGGNQIESKVTARLDRIQNFVASQTSAKDAVPRRTESIIEAVTPSRFTLDDFNEAVDEEAAGISSGEYAQKEYLPRVLEQTGYTYHPNQPTLFVPISEVDLSEQDLRDKPPVLRDEDDMREIILEGFLESVGTGNQYTVATAAATLGEGVTHRTVRNKFEEISSHNTDIKYNREDDYLYPLSKEMKSIADRHKEPDIF
;
A
#
# COMPACT_ATOMS: atom_id res chain seq x y z
N MET A 1 12.41 34.38 30.48
CA MET A 1 11.79 34.27 29.14
C MET A 1 12.56 33.22 28.37
N ILE A 2 12.05 31.99 28.35
CA ILE A 2 12.43 31.01 27.32
C ILE A 2 11.27 31.10 26.33
N GLY A 3 11.51 31.61 25.13
CA GLY A 3 10.45 31.75 24.13
C GLY A 3 10.37 33.12 23.45
N ASP A 4 11.49 33.68 23.02
CA ASP A 4 11.45 34.61 21.88
C ASP A 4 12.81 34.64 21.17
N GLY A 5 12.81 34.24 19.90
CA GLY A 5 14.00 34.20 19.04
C GLY A 5 13.82 33.33 17.79
N GLU A 6 14.65 33.58 16.77
CA GLU A 6 14.63 32.86 15.48
C GLU A 6 14.81 31.34 15.63
N LEU A 7 15.55 30.91 16.65
CA LEU A 7 15.74 29.50 17.00
C LEU A 7 14.44 28.81 17.46
N SER A 8 13.56 29.50 18.20
CA SER A 8 12.26 28.94 18.59
C SER A 8 11.37 28.76 17.36
N LYS A 9 11.37 29.75 16.46
CA LYS A 9 10.64 29.65 15.17
C LYS A 9 11.14 28.51 14.31
N LEU A 10 12.45 28.27 14.29
CA LEU A 10 13.04 27.15 13.55
C LEU A 10 12.62 25.79 14.13
N VAL A 11 12.61 25.66 15.46
CA VAL A 11 12.12 24.45 16.17
C VAL A 11 10.65 24.20 15.86
N ASP A 12 9.82 25.24 15.94
CA ASP A 12 8.38 25.16 15.69
C ASP A 12 8.09 24.80 14.22
N THR A 13 8.83 25.38 13.28
CA THR A 13 8.70 25.08 11.84
C THR A 13 9.13 23.64 11.53
N ALA A 14 10.20 23.15 12.15
CA ALA A 14 10.62 21.76 12.02
C ALA A 14 9.59 20.78 12.63
N HIS A 15 8.93 21.16 13.72
CA HIS A 15 7.83 20.40 14.31
C HIS A 15 6.57 20.39 13.43
N GLU A 16 6.22 21.51 12.81
CA GLU A 16 5.10 21.58 11.86
C GLU A 16 5.36 20.75 10.60
N LEU A 17 6.60 20.80 10.07
CA LEU A 17 7.02 20.02 8.92
C LEU A 17 7.04 18.51 9.21
N SER A 18 7.53 18.11 10.38
CA SER A 18 7.54 16.71 10.86
C SER A 18 6.11 16.15 10.98
N ARG A 19 5.17 16.96 11.51
CA ARG A 19 3.74 16.58 11.62
C ARG A 19 3.03 16.52 10.27
N SER A 20 3.31 17.45 9.35
CA SER A 20 2.69 17.44 8.02
C SER A 20 3.14 16.25 7.16
N LEU A 21 4.34 15.72 7.45
CA LEU A 21 4.91 14.54 6.80
C LEU A 21 4.53 13.20 7.47
N GLY A 22 3.82 13.22 8.60
CA GLY A 22 3.36 12.01 9.30
C GLY A 22 4.43 11.28 10.09
N GLU A 23 5.50 11.98 10.52
CA GLU A 23 6.50 11.40 11.42
C GLU A 23 5.93 11.32 12.86
N ASP A 24 5.86 10.11 13.43
CA ASP A 24 5.48 9.94 14.83
C ASP A 24 6.54 10.56 15.76
N PRO A 25 6.15 11.37 16.76
CA PRO A 25 7.10 11.93 17.69
C PRO A 25 7.68 10.82 18.57
N ALA A 26 9.00 10.60 18.49
CA ALA A 26 9.68 9.75 19.47
C ALA A 26 9.51 10.31 20.89
N GLU A 27 9.33 9.42 21.87
CA GLU A 27 9.39 9.77 23.30
C GLU A 27 10.71 10.49 23.58
N ASN A 28 10.62 11.75 23.99
CA ASN A 28 11.77 12.51 24.44
C ASN A 28 12.24 11.93 25.79
N LYS A 29 13.08 10.90 25.76
CA LYS A 29 13.81 10.49 26.96
C LYS A 29 14.71 11.64 27.38
N ASN A 30 14.43 12.19 28.56
CA ASN A 30 15.33 13.16 29.16
C ASN A 30 16.69 12.49 29.37
N PRO A 31 17.81 13.16 29.01
CA PRO A 31 19.13 12.61 29.27
C PRO A 31 19.28 12.38 30.77
N GLU A 32 19.68 11.16 31.17
CA GLU A 32 20.00 10.86 32.56
C GLU A 32 21.22 11.70 32.97
N PRO A 33 21.15 12.42 34.11
CA PRO A 33 22.29 13.18 34.60
C PRO A 33 23.41 12.21 35.02
N ASP A 34 24.63 12.48 34.55
CA ASP A 34 25.83 11.71 34.90
C ASP A 34 26.22 12.03 36.35
N ARG A 35 25.75 11.21 37.30
CA ARG A 35 25.95 11.40 38.75
C ARG A 35 27.32 10.88 39.24
N ALA A 36 28.32 10.79 38.38
CA ALA A 36 29.63 10.28 38.72
C ALA A 36 30.50 11.34 39.46
N GLY A 37 30.19 11.63 40.73
CA GLY A 37 31.01 12.50 41.59
C GLY A 37 30.37 12.88 42.92
N ASP A 38 31.12 13.57 43.78
CA ASP A 38 30.60 14.19 45.01
C ASP A 38 29.57 15.27 44.64
N SER A 39 28.35 15.15 45.17
CA SER A 39 27.24 16.07 44.90
C SER A 39 27.02 17.04 46.06
N GLU A 40 26.80 18.31 45.75
CA GLU A 40 26.46 19.35 46.73
C GLU A 40 25.02 19.84 46.51
N VAL A 41 24.25 19.94 47.60
CA VAL A 41 22.87 20.43 47.54
C VAL A 41 22.88 21.96 47.52
N VAL A 42 22.48 22.54 46.39
CA VAL A 42 22.41 24.00 46.21
C VAL A 42 20.97 24.49 46.36
N GLY A 43 20.76 25.49 47.24
CA GLY A 43 19.47 26.16 47.40
C GLY A 43 19.31 27.33 46.44
N TYR A 44 18.27 27.31 45.59
CA TYR A 44 17.93 28.40 44.68
C TYR A 44 16.51 28.95 44.93
N ARG A 45 16.29 30.23 44.62
CA ARG A 45 14.97 30.88 44.72
C ARG A 45 14.25 30.82 43.39
N ILE A 46 13.14 30.09 43.32
CA ILE A 46 12.24 30.06 42.15
C ILE A 46 10.95 30.83 42.46
N HIS A 47 10.46 31.58 41.48
CA HIS A 47 9.14 32.21 41.53
C HIS A 47 8.03 31.17 41.80
N SER A 48 7.02 31.53 42.59
CA SER A 48 5.99 30.60 43.08
C SER A 48 5.24 29.90 41.95
N GLU A 49 4.94 30.60 40.86
CA GLU A 49 4.23 30.07 39.69
C GLU A 49 5.04 28.97 38.98
N VAL A 50 6.31 29.24 38.69
CA VAL A 50 7.22 28.28 38.03
C VAL A 50 7.46 27.07 38.93
N ARG A 51 7.60 27.29 40.25
CA ARG A 51 7.72 26.21 41.24
C ARG A 51 6.48 25.31 41.26
N ASN A 52 5.29 25.88 41.15
CA ASN A 52 4.04 25.12 41.14
C ASN A 52 3.87 24.33 39.83
N ALA A 53 4.25 24.92 38.69
CA ALA A 53 4.26 24.24 37.40
C ALA A 53 5.23 23.05 37.38
N LEU A 54 6.48 23.23 37.86
CA LEU A 54 7.47 22.15 37.96
C LEU A 54 7.00 20.99 38.85
N LYS A 55 6.33 21.29 39.97
CA LYS A 55 5.77 20.26 40.85
C LYS A 55 4.66 19.46 40.17
N LYS A 56 3.79 20.13 39.42
CA LYS A 56 2.71 19.49 38.68
C LYS A 56 3.27 18.60 37.56
N GLU A 57 4.27 19.11 36.84
CA GLU A 57 4.93 18.35 35.77
C GLU A 57 5.62 17.09 36.30
N ALA A 58 6.36 17.21 37.41
CA ALA A 58 7.01 16.06 38.05
C ALA A 58 6.03 14.99 38.56
N GLN A 59 4.80 15.37 38.90
CA GLN A 59 3.75 14.41 39.28
C GLN A 59 3.13 13.68 38.09
N THR A 60 3.32 14.22 36.88
CA THR A 60 2.69 13.69 35.65
C THR A 60 3.69 12.92 34.79
N ALA A 61 4.98 13.23 34.89
CA ALA A 61 6.05 12.54 34.20
C ALA A 61 6.29 11.13 34.79
N SER A 62 6.37 10.12 33.93
CA SER A 62 6.63 8.71 34.32
C SER A 62 8.06 8.46 34.80
N ASP A 63 8.98 9.34 34.43
CA ASP A 63 10.42 9.07 34.50
C ASP A 63 11.14 9.96 35.52
N VAL A 64 10.40 10.72 36.31
CA VAL A 64 10.95 11.72 37.24
C VAL A 64 10.34 11.54 38.63
N THR A 65 11.19 11.39 39.64
CA THR A 65 10.74 11.12 41.02
C THR A 65 10.55 12.43 41.79
N TYR A 66 11.38 13.44 41.50
CA TYR A 66 11.34 14.73 42.21
C TYR A 66 11.43 15.92 41.26
N ALA A 67 10.71 17.00 41.57
CA ALA A 67 10.77 18.24 40.79
C ALA A 67 12.18 18.87 40.73
N SER A 68 13.08 18.52 41.66
CA SER A 68 14.49 18.90 41.61
C SER A 68 15.23 18.28 40.43
N GLU A 69 14.87 17.07 39.99
CA GLU A 69 15.50 16.39 38.85
C GLU A 69 15.16 17.09 37.53
N LEU A 70 13.96 17.66 37.41
CA LEU A 70 13.61 18.53 36.28
C LEU A 70 14.45 19.80 36.26
N VAL A 71 14.67 20.42 37.42
CA VAL A 71 15.49 21.63 37.51
C VAL A 71 16.95 21.33 37.22
N GLU A 72 17.48 20.21 37.73
CA GLU A 72 18.82 19.72 37.43
C GLU A 72 19.01 19.50 35.93
N SER A 73 18.07 18.82 35.27
CA SER A 73 18.10 18.60 33.81
C SER A 73 18.10 19.92 33.03
N VAL A 74 17.28 20.90 33.43
CA VAL A 74 17.25 22.22 32.79
C VAL A 74 18.56 22.97 33.01
N MET A 75 19.13 22.92 34.21
CA MET A 75 20.39 23.59 34.53
C MET A 75 21.57 22.93 33.81
N GLN A 76 21.57 21.61 33.68
CA GLN A 76 22.55 20.87 32.90
C GLN A 76 22.43 21.18 31.40
N ALA A 77 21.21 21.28 30.88
CA ALA A 77 20.96 21.68 29.50
C ALA A 77 21.44 23.12 29.23
N TYR A 78 21.25 24.03 30.20
CA TYR A 78 21.71 25.40 30.10
C TYR A 78 23.24 25.51 30.18
N ALA A 79 23.87 24.79 31.12
CA ALA A 79 25.32 24.75 31.27
C ALA A 79 26.02 24.07 30.09
N GLY A 80 25.36 23.10 29.46
CA GLY A 80 25.89 22.34 28.32
C GLY A 80 25.86 23.06 26.97
N GLY A 81 25.27 24.25 26.87
CA GLY A 81 25.37 25.20 25.73
C GLY A 81 24.88 24.75 24.34
N ASN A 82 24.77 23.45 24.05
CA ASN A 82 24.71 22.92 22.68
C ASN A 82 23.50 22.01 22.38
N GLN A 83 22.55 21.84 23.32
CA GLN A 83 21.49 20.84 23.14
C GLN A 83 20.37 21.27 22.18
N ILE A 84 20.04 22.57 22.05
CA ILE A 84 18.92 23.00 21.18
C ILE A 84 19.30 22.89 19.71
N GLU A 85 20.46 23.43 19.31
CA GLU A 85 20.95 23.32 17.93
C GLU A 85 21.15 21.86 17.53
N SER A 86 21.76 21.04 18.40
CA SER A 86 21.95 19.61 18.13
C SER A 86 20.63 18.85 18.00
N LYS A 87 19.60 19.20 18.78
CA LYS A 87 18.26 18.61 18.67
C LYS A 87 17.55 19.03 17.38
N VAL A 88 17.72 20.27 16.95
CA VAL A 88 17.18 20.79 15.68
C VAL A 88 17.88 20.12 14.49
N THR A 89 19.21 20.06 14.47
CA THR A 89 19.99 19.39 13.44
C THR A 89 19.62 17.91 13.34
N ALA A 90 19.61 17.19 14.47
CA ALA A 90 19.22 15.77 14.48
C ALA A 90 17.77 15.53 14.01
N ARG A 91 16.89 16.53 14.11
CA ARG A 91 15.51 16.42 13.58
C ARG A 91 15.42 16.80 12.11
N LEU A 92 16.16 17.81 11.65
CA LEU A 92 16.30 18.13 10.23
C LEU A 92 16.94 16.97 9.46
N ASP A 93 17.96 16.31 10.02
CA ASP A 93 18.58 15.11 9.43
C ASP A 93 17.57 13.95 9.32
N ARG A 94 16.69 13.79 10.31
CA ARG A 94 15.61 12.78 10.26
C ARG A 94 14.56 13.10 9.21
N ILE A 95 14.12 14.36 9.12
CA ILE A 95 13.19 14.81 8.07
C ILE A 95 13.84 14.61 6.71
N GLN A 96 15.12 14.95 6.55
CA GLN A 96 15.86 14.74 5.30
C GLN A 96 15.95 13.25 4.94
N ASN A 97 16.26 12.38 5.91
CA ASN A 97 16.30 10.93 5.68
C ASN A 97 14.91 10.34 5.37
N PHE A 98 13.86 10.82 6.04
CA PHE A 98 12.49 10.42 5.78
C PHE A 98 12.05 10.86 4.38
N VAL A 99 12.27 12.12 4.02
CA VAL A 99 11.99 12.65 2.68
C VAL A 99 12.80 11.91 1.62
N ALA A 100 14.10 11.67 1.83
CA ALA A 100 14.95 10.90 0.92
C ALA A 100 14.46 9.45 0.76
N SER A 101 13.95 8.81 1.81
CA SER A 101 13.36 7.47 1.72
C SER A 101 12.04 7.45 0.95
N GLN A 102 11.24 8.52 1.07
CA GLN A 102 9.96 8.68 0.36
C GLN A 102 10.15 9.07 -1.12
N THR A 103 11.17 9.86 -1.45
CA THR A 103 11.52 10.21 -2.84
C THR A 103 12.29 9.09 -3.54
N SER A 104 13.22 8.43 -2.87
CA SER A 104 13.98 7.30 -3.44
C SER A 104 13.10 6.10 -3.78
N ALA A 105 12.02 5.85 -3.05
CA ALA A 105 11.06 4.78 -3.37
C ALA A 105 10.14 5.15 -4.54
N LYS A 106 9.73 6.43 -4.63
CA LYS A 106 8.89 6.94 -5.73
C LYS A 106 9.65 7.07 -7.05
N ASP A 107 10.96 7.31 -7.04
CA ASP A 107 11.78 7.32 -8.26
C ASP A 107 12.21 5.91 -8.69
N ALA A 108 12.33 4.96 -7.76
CA ALA A 108 12.77 3.60 -8.08
C ALA A 108 11.76 2.83 -8.95
N VAL A 109 10.46 2.99 -8.70
CA VAL A 109 9.43 2.27 -9.48
C VAL A 109 9.38 2.75 -10.94
N PRO A 110 9.21 4.05 -11.25
CA PRO A 110 9.25 4.56 -12.61
C PRO A 110 10.56 4.23 -13.34
N ARG A 111 11.72 4.41 -12.68
CA ARG A 111 13.02 4.11 -13.31
C ARG A 111 13.18 2.64 -13.66
N ARG A 112 12.75 1.73 -12.78
CA ARG A 112 12.77 0.29 -13.06
C ARG A 112 11.80 -0.06 -14.18
N THR A 113 10.61 0.54 -14.18
CA THR A 113 9.64 0.36 -15.28
C THR A 113 10.24 0.81 -16.61
N GLU A 114 10.88 1.97 -16.67
CA GLU A 114 11.58 2.46 -17.88
C GLU A 114 12.69 1.49 -18.32
N SER A 115 13.54 1.02 -17.40
CA SER A 115 14.60 0.05 -17.72
C SER A 115 14.04 -1.27 -18.26
N ILE A 116 12.95 -1.78 -17.69
CA ILE A 116 12.28 -2.99 -18.19
C ILE A 116 11.70 -2.73 -19.59
N ILE A 117 11.07 -1.56 -19.81
CA ILE A 117 10.54 -1.17 -21.12
C ILE A 117 11.64 -1.14 -22.17
N GLU A 118 12.78 -0.51 -21.88
CA GLU A 118 13.92 -0.45 -22.80
C GLU A 118 14.45 -1.83 -23.18
N ALA A 119 14.38 -2.80 -22.28
CA ALA A 119 14.83 -4.17 -22.52
C ALA A 119 13.85 -4.99 -23.38
N VAL A 120 12.54 -4.84 -23.17
CA VAL A 120 11.53 -5.66 -23.88
C VAL A 120 11.03 -5.03 -25.18
N THR A 121 11.17 -3.72 -25.35
CA THR A 121 10.74 -2.99 -26.56
C THR A 121 11.89 -2.82 -27.56
N PRO A 122 11.62 -2.62 -28.88
CA PRO A 122 10.33 -2.41 -29.55
C PRO A 122 9.65 -3.69 -30.06
N SER A 123 10.12 -4.87 -29.67
CA SER A 123 9.59 -6.16 -30.10
C SER A 123 8.43 -6.65 -29.24
N ARG A 124 7.65 -7.59 -29.79
CA ARG A 124 6.76 -8.45 -28.99
C ARG A 124 7.61 -9.21 -27.96
N PHE A 125 7.09 -9.40 -26.76
CA PHE A 125 7.81 -10.07 -25.68
C PHE A 125 6.90 -11.03 -24.94
N THR A 126 7.47 -12.06 -24.35
CA THR A 126 6.76 -13.04 -23.54
C THR A 126 6.88 -12.71 -22.06
N LEU A 127 6.11 -13.41 -21.21
CA LEU A 127 6.28 -13.30 -19.76
C LEU A 127 7.70 -13.69 -19.30
N ASP A 128 8.35 -14.62 -19.99
CA ASP A 128 9.73 -15.03 -19.70
C ASP A 128 10.72 -13.92 -20.06
N ASP A 129 10.55 -13.26 -21.21
CA ASP A 129 11.36 -12.10 -21.61
C ASP A 129 11.21 -10.94 -20.61
N PHE A 130 9.99 -10.74 -20.07
CA PHE A 130 9.76 -9.78 -18.99
C PHE A 130 10.50 -10.14 -17.70
N ASN A 131 10.48 -11.42 -17.30
CA ASN A 131 11.17 -11.87 -16.10
C ASN A 131 12.70 -11.72 -16.25
N GLU A 132 13.25 -12.03 -17.43
CA GLU A 132 14.66 -11.81 -17.75
C GLU A 132 15.03 -10.33 -17.67
N ALA A 133 14.22 -9.44 -18.27
CA ALA A 133 14.42 -8.00 -18.18
C ALA A 133 14.39 -7.47 -16.73
N VAL A 134 13.54 -8.03 -15.87
CA VAL A 134 13.52 -7.68 -14.44
C VAL A 134 14.82 -8.10 -13.76
N ASP A 135 15.30 -9.32 -14.01
CA ASP A 135 16.49 -9.86 -13.35
C ASP A 135 17.78 -9.16 -13.81
N GLU A 136 17.85 -8.75 -15.07
CA GLU A 136 19.04 -8.12 -15.64
C GLU A 136 19.08 -6.59 -15.42
N GLU A 137 17.94 -5.91 -15.58
CA GLU A 137 17.92 -4.44 -15.68
C GLU A 137 17.27 -3.74 -14.48
N ALA A 138 16.41 -4.42 -13.72
CA ALA A 138 15.69 -3.80 -12.60
C ALA A 138 16.43 -3.98 -11.26
N ALA A 139 17.46 -3.16 -11.03
CA ALA A 139 18.29 -3.23 -9.82
C ALA A 139 17.48 -3.19 -8.51
N GLY A 140 17.68 -4.22 -7.68
CA GLY A 140 17.11 -4.32 -6.33
C GLY A 140 15.73 -4.97 -6.26
N ILE A 141 15.25 -5.56 -7.35
CA ILE A 141 14.14 -6.51 -7.36
C ILE A 141 14.58 -7.77 -8.11
N SER A 142 13.85 -8.87 -7.93
CA SER A 142 14.00 -10.10 -8.71
C SER A 142 12.70 -10.40 -9.44
N SER A 143 12.81 -11.18 -10.51
CA SER A 143 11.66 -11.78 -11.16
C SER A 143 10.81 -12.59 -10.18
N GLY A 144 9.51 -12.69 -10.48
CA GLY A 144 8.53 -13.39 -9.64
C GLY A 144 7.21 -12.65 -9.50
N GLU A 145 6.34 -13.18 -8.65
CA GLU A 145 4.95 -12.74 -8.51
C GLU A 145 4.83 -11.25 -8.17
N TYR A 146 5.67 -10.75 -7.26
CA TYR A 146 5.69 -9.32 -6.92
C TYR A 146 6.05 -8.45 -8.12
N ALA A 147 7.10 -8.82 -8.87
CA ALA A 147 7.54 -8.04 -10.02
C ALA A 147 6.49 -8.04 -11.14
N GLN A 148 5.88 -9.20 -11.40
CA GLN A 148 4.82 -9.32 -12.38
C GLN A 148 3.58 -8.52 -11.95
N LYS A 149 3.15 -8.57 -10.69
CA LYS A 149 1.98 -7.83 -10.22
C LYS A 149 2.18 -6.32 -10.20
N GLU A 150 3.38 -5.86 -9.84
CA GLU A 150 3.67 -4.44 -9.65
C GLU A 150 4.11 -3.72 -10.94
N TYR A 151 4.91 -4.39 -11.78
CA TYR A 151 5.58 -3.76 -12.92
C TYR A 151 4.99 -4.15 -14.27
N LEU A 152 4.52 -5.39 -14.47
CA LEU A 152 4.01 -5.82 -15.79
C LEU A 152 2.80 -4.98 -16.24
N PRO A 153 1.76 -4.70 -15.42
CA PRO A 153 0.66 -3.83 -15.82
C PRO A 153 1.13 -2.43 -16.27
N ARG A 154 2.13 -1.87 -15.56
CA ARG A 154 2.68 -0.54 -15.87
C ARG A 154 3.46 -0.54 -17.19
N VAL A 155 4.23 -1.60 -17.44
CA VAL A 155 4.96 -1.79 -18.71
C VAL A 155 3.97 -1.89 -19.86
N LEU A 156 2.89 -2.66 -19.72
CA LEU A 156 1.86 -2.79 -20.76
C LEU A 156 1.12 -1.47 -21.01
N GLU A 157 0.77 -0.73 -19.95
CA GLU A 157 0.12 0.57 -20.04
C GLU A 157 1.01 1.60 -20.77
N GLN A 158 2.30 1.67 -20.41
CA GLN A 158 3.22 2.65 -21.00
C GLN A 158 3.65 2.32 -22.43
N THR A 159 3.75 1.02 -22.77
CA THR A 159 4.12 0.59 -24.13
C THR A 159 2.91 0.51 -25.07
N GLY A 160 1.69 0.46 -24.54
CA GLY A 160 0.47 0.23 -25.32
C GLY A 160 0.38 -1.21 -25.83
N TYR A 161 0.83 -2.17 -25.02
CA TYR A 161 0.82 -3.61 -25.35
C TYR A 161 -0.33 -4.30 -24.62
N THR A 162 -0.76 -5.43 -25.15
CA THR A 162 -1.79 -6.31 -24.58
C THR A 162 -1.43 -7.78 -24.82
N TYR A 163 -2.13 -8.69 -24.16
CA TYR A 163 -1.92 -10.13 -24.34
C TYR A 163 -2.51 -10.62 -25.67
N HIS A 164 -1.87 -11.58 -26.31
CA HIS A 164 -2.37 -12.16 -27.54
C HIS A 164 -3.50 -13.18 -27.22
N PRO A 165 -4.67 -13.14 -27.91
CA PRO A 165 -5.83 -13.97 -27.57
C PRO A 165 -5.52 -15.48 -27.67
N ASN A 166 -4.76 -15.88 -28.69
CA ASN A 166 -4.36 -17.29 -28.87
C ASN A 166 -3.10 -17.70 -28.08
N GLN A 167 -2.39 -16.74 -27.48
CA GLN A 167 -1.13 -16.96 -26.76
C GLN A 167 -1.01 -15.98 -25.59
N PRO A 168 -1.69 -16.23 -24.46
CA PRO A 168 -1.83 -15.22 -23.40
C PRO A 168 -0.52 -14.78 -22.74
N THR A 169 0.54 -15.59 -22.86
CA THR A 169 1.88 -15.27 -22.36
C THR A 169 2.69 -14.40 -23.32
N LEU A 170 2.18 -14.11 -24.52
CA LEU A 170 2.81 -13.23 -25.51
C LEU A 170 2.14 -11.86 -25.47
N PHE A 171 2.95 -10.81 -25.29
CA PHE A 171 2.53 -9.42 -25.27
C PHE A 171 2.87 -8.75 -26.60
N VAL A 172 1.86 -8.12 -27.19
CA VAL A 172 1.90 -7.52 -28.52
C VAL A 172 1.29 -6.12 -28.49
N PRO A 173 1.67 -5.20 -29.40
CA PRO A 173 1.03 -3.89 -29.50
C PRO A 173 -0.49 -4.02 -29.67
N ILE A 174 -1.26 -3.16 -29.00
CA ILE A 174 -2.74 -3.14 -29.07
C ILE A 174 -3.23 -3.01 -30.53
N SER A 175 -2.47 -2.33 -31.39
CA SER A 175 -2.81 -2.18 -32.81
C SER A 175 -2.80 -3.49 -33.63
N GLU A 176 -2.24 -4.57 -33.09
CA GLU A 176 -2.10 -5.86 -33.78
C GLU A 176 -3.16 -6.89 -33.38
N VAL A 177 -4.04 -6.56 -32.42
CA VAL A 177 -5.04 -7.46 -31.85
C VAL A 177 -6.43 -6.83 -31.95
N ASP A 178 -7.42 -7.64 -32.32
CA ASP A 178 -8.82 -7.25 -32.13
C ASP A 178 -9.21 -7.49 -30.66
N LEU A 179 -9.47 -6.40 -29.94
CA LEU A 179 -9.86 -6.46 -28.53
C LEU A 179 -11.17 -7.21 -28.29
N SER A 180 -12.01 -7.39 -29.32
CA SER A 180 -13.24 -8.17 -29.21
C SER A 180 -13.01 -9.68 -29.18
N GLU A 181 -11.82 -10.15 -29.60
CA GLU A 181 -11.43 -11.56 -29.54
C GLU A 181 -10.75 -11.92 -28.20
N GLN A 182 -10.53 -10.95 -27.32
CA GLN A 182 -9.87 -11.15 -26.03
C GLN A 182 -10.87 -11.62 -24.96
N ASP A 183 -10.80 -12.89 -24.60
CA ASP A 183 -11.52 -13.45 -23.45
C ASP A 183 -10.74 -13.16 -22.14
N LEU A 184 -11.43 -12.58 -21.16
CA LEU A 184 -10.87 -12.31 -19.83
C LEU A 184 -10.42 -13.60 -19.11
N ARG A 185 -11.02 -14.76 -19.45
CA ARG A 185 -10.64 -16.08 -18.94
C ARG A 185 -9.29 -16.55 -19.46
N ASP A 186 -8.83 -16.01 -20.58
CA ASP A 186 -7.52 -16.31 -21.16
C ASP A 186 -6.46 -15.31 -20.69
N LYS A 187 -6.85 -14.09 -20.26
CA LYS A 187 -5.94 -13.09 -19.67
C LYS A 187 -5.05 -13.73 -18.59
N PRO A 188 -3.72 -13.52 -18.57
CA PRO A 188 -2.87 -14.10 -17.54
C PRO A 188 -3.34 -13.75 -16.11
N PRO A 189 -3.36 -14.71 -15.15
CA PRO A 189 -3.88 -14.47 -13.80
C PRO A 189 -3.26 -13.27 -13.09
N VAL A 190 -1.98 -13.00 -13.35
CA VAL A 190 -1.24 -11.88 -12.72
C VAL A 190 -1.69 -10.51 -13.23
N LEU A 191 -2.35 -10.48 -14.40
CA LEU A 191 -2.94 -9.27 -14.99
C LEU A 191 -4.45 -9.17 -14.73
N ARG A 192 -5.08 -10.18 -14.13
CA ARG A 192 -6.49 -10.14 -13.77
C ARG A 192 -6.66 -9.30 -12.51
N ASP A 193 -7.44 -8.24 -12.63
CA ASP A 193 -7.86 -7.44 -11.49
C ASP A 193 -9.16 -7.97 -10.85
N GLU A 194 -9.58 -7.26 -9.81
CA GLU A 194 -10.77 -7.61 -9.03
C GLU A 194 -12.08 -7.49 -9.83
N ASP A 195 -12.09 -6.69 -10.89
CA ASP A 195 -13.23 -6.47 -11.79
C ASP A 195 -13.25 -7.54 -12.88
N ASP A 196 -12.09 -7.89 -13.47
CA ASP A 196 -11.95 -9.01 -14.40
C ASP A 196 -12.48 -10.31 -13.75
N MET A 197 -12.08 -10.59 -12.51
CA MET A 197 -12.54 -11.77 -11.77
C MET A 197 -14.06 -11.76 -11.57
N ARG A 198 -14.64 -10.58 -11.34
CA ARG A 198 -16.09 -10.42 -11.16
C ARG A 198 -16.83 -10.69 -12.47
N GLU A 199 -16.33 -10.18 -13.58
CA GLU A 199 -16.91 -10.35 -14.91
C GLU A 199 -16.86 -11.82 -15.34
N ILE A 200 -15.72 -12.49 -15.19
CA ILE A 200 -15.57 -13.93 -15.44
C ILE A 200 -16.59 -14.76 -14.63
N ILE A 201 -16.77 -14.42 -13.35
CA ILE A 201 -17.76 -15.09 -12.49
C ILE A 201 -19.19 -14.86 -13.00
N LEU A 202 -19.52 -13.63 -13.42
CA LEU A 202 -20.85 -13.28 -13.91
C LEU A 202 -21.18 -14.02 -15.21
N GLU A 203 -20.25 -14.03 -16.17
CA GLU A 203 -20.43 -14.79 -17.41
C GLU A 203 -20.59 -16.28 -17.15
N GLY A 204 -19.71 -16.87 -16.33
CA GLY A 204 -19.80 -18.28 -15.97
C GLY A 204 -21.12 -18.62 -15.26
N PHE A 205 -21.63 -17.71 -14.42
CA PHE A 205 -22.94 -17.83 -13.82
C PHE A 205 -24.07 -17.80 -14.86
N LEU A 206 -24.03 -16.87 -15.83
CA LEU A 206 -25.03 -16.78 -16.89
C LEU A 206 -25.06 -18.04 -17.77
N GLU A 207 -23.89 -18.59 -18.11
CA GLU A 207 -23.76 -19.88 -18.80
C GLU A 207 -24.36 -21.03 -17.98
N SER A 208 -24.12 -21.04 -16.67
CA SER A 208 -24.71 -22.01 -15.74
C SER A 208 -26.25 -21.92 -15.73
N VAL A 209 -26.78 -20.69 -15.70
CA VAL A 209 -28.24 -20.45 -15.73
C VAL A 209 -28.83 -20.98 -17.02
N GLY A 210 -28.17 -20.74 -18.15
CA GLY A 210 -28.58 -21.29 -19.44
C GLY A 210 -28.58 -22.81 -19.41
N THR A 211 -27.51 -23.46 -18.94
CA THR A 211 -27.42 -24.93 -18.91
C THR A 211 -28.28 -25.58 -17.83
N GLY A 212 -28.81 -24.81 -16.87
CA GLY A 212 -29.57 -25.31 -15.73
C GLY A 212 -28.70 -25.89 -14.62
N ASN A 213 -27.37 -25.77 -14.73
CA ASN A 213 -26.41 -26.24 -13.74
C ASN A 213 -26.22 -25.19 -12.63
N GLN A 214 -25.90 -25.65 -11.42
CA GLN A 214 -25.55 -24.74 -10.32
C GLN A 214 -24.15 -24.16 -10.53
N TYR A 215 -24.02 -22.83 -10.40
CA TYR A 215 -22.72 -22.17 -10.42
C TYR A 215 -22.14 -22.11 -9.00
N THR A 216 -21.18 -22.99 -8.72
CA THR A 216 -20.61 -23.16 -7.37
C THR A 216 -19.30 -22.40 -7.20
N VAL A 217 -18.92 -22.16 -5.94
CA VAL A 217 -17.59 -21.62 -5.58
C VAL A 217 -16.46 -22.45 -6.17
N ALA A 218 -16.60 -23.79 -6.19
CA ALA A 218 -15.61 -24.69 -6.77
C ALA A 218 -15.48 -24.51 -8.29
N THR A 219 -16.61 -24.35 -8.99
CA THR A 219 -16.63 -24.07 -10.43
C THR A 219 -15.94 -22.74 -10.74
N ALA A 220 -16.30 -21.68 -10.01
CA ALA A 220 -15.70 -20.37 -10.17
C ALA A 220 -14.19 -20.36 -9.87
N ALA A 221 -13.75 -21.04 -8.80
CA ALA A 221 -12.33 -21.16 -8.48
C ALA A 221 -11.57 -21.90 -9.59
N ALA A 222 -12.15 -22.96 -10.15
CA ALA A 222 -11.55 -23.69 -11.27
C ALA A 222 -11.45 -22.84 -12.55
N THR A 223 -12.46 -22.01 -12.84
CA THR A 223 -12.44 -21.08 -13.98
C THR A 223 -11.41 -19.97 -13.80
N LEU A 224 -11.27 -19.44 -12.58
CA LEU A 224 -10.33 -18.35 -12.30
C LEU A 224 -8.87 -18.82 -12.22
N GLY A 225 -8.62 -20.11 -11.99
CA GLY A 225 -7.29 -20.71 -12.10
C GLY A 225 -6.41 -20.58 -10.85
N GLU A 226 -5.10 -20.69 -11.04
CA GLU A 226 -4.13 -20.75 -9.95
C GLU A 226 -4.05 -19.45 -9.13
N GLY A 227 -3.79 -19.58 -7.83
CA GLY A 227 -3.71 -18.46 -6.89
C GLY A 227 -5.05 -18.00 -6.30
N VAL A 228 -6.17 -18.40 -6.89
CA VAL A 228 -7.51 -18.03 -6.38
C VAL A 228 -8.00 -19.02 -5.33
N THR A 229 -8.29 -18.51 -4.13
CA THR A 229 -8.82 -19.33 -3.03
C THR A 229 -10.35 -19.34 -3.04
N HIS A 230 -10.96 -20.41 -2.47
CA HIS A 230 -12.41 -20.43 -2.25
C HIS A 230 -12.89 -19.22 -1.42
N ARG A 231 -12.05 -18.71 -0.49
CA ARG A 231 -12.39 -17.51 0.28
C ARG A 231 -12.52 -16.27 -0.62
N THR A 232 -11.59 -16.09 -1.56
CA THR A 232 -11.64 -15.00 -2.54
C THR A 232 -12.94 -15.06 -3.36
N VAL A 233 -13.29 -16.25 -3.86
CA VAL A 233 -14.51 -16.46 -4.63
C VAL A 233 -15.78 -16.20 -3.80
N ARG A 234 -15.82 -16.65 -2.53
CA ARG A 234 -16.97 -16.35 -1.65
C ARG A 234 -17.15 -14.85 -1.44
N ASN A 235 -16.07 -14.12 -1.20
CA ASN A 235 -16.14 -12.65 -1.09
C ASN A 235 -16.71 -12.03 -2.39
N LYS A 236 -16.29 -12.53 -3.55
CA LYS A 236 -16.85 -12.10 -4.84
C LYS A 236 -18.31 -12.44 -5.03
N PHE A 237 -18.75 -13.63 -4.62
CA PHE A 237 -20.16 -14.01 -4.67
C PHE A 237 -21.02 -13.11 -3.76
N GLU A 238 -20.50 -12.73 -2.59
CA GLU A 238 -21.15 -11.75 -1.72
C GLU A 238 -21.25 -10.37 -2.35
N GLU A 239 -20.15 -9.88 -2.93
CA GLU A 239 -20.13 -8.61 -3.66
C GLU A 239 -21.12 -8.62 -4.83
N ILE A 240 -21.12 -9.67 -5.66
CA ILE A 240 -22.04 -9.80 -6.78
C ILE A 240 -23.49 -9.82 -6.29
N SER A 241 -23.78 -10.59 -5.23
CA SER A 241 -25.11 -10.67 -4.65
C SER A 241 -25.58 -9.38 -3.95
N SER A 242 -24.65 -8.52 -3.50
CA SER A 242 -24.99 -7.23 -2.89
C SER A 242 -25.23 -6.15 -3.93
N HIS A 243 -24.51 -6.19 -5.06
CA HIS A 243 -24.63 -5.21 -6.14
C HIS A 243 -25.71 -5.55 -7.16
N ASN A 244 -26.17 -6.82 -7.22
CA ASN A 244 -27.21 -7.26 -8.15
C ASN A 244 -28.50 -7.64 -7.40
N THR A 245 -29.62 -7.08 -7.83
CA THR A 245 -30.94 -7.40 -7.28
C THR A 245 -31.43 -8.78 -7.69
N ASP A 246 -30.98 -9.27 -8.84
CA ASP A 246 -31.47 -10.50 -9.47
C ASP A 246 -30.60 -11.73 -9.19
N ILE A 247 -29.45 -11.57 -8.55
CA ILE A 247 -28.52 -12.65 -8.23
C ILE A 247 -28.41 -12.77 -6.71
N LYS A 248 -28.50 -13.99 -6.19
CA LYS A 248 -28.27 -14.29 -4.77
C LYS A 248 -27.24 -15.37 -4.57
N TYR A 249 -26.56 -15.27 -3.44
CA TYR A 249 -25.58 -16.23 -2.99
C TYR A 249 -26.15 -17.08 -1.84
N ASN A 250 -26.19 -18.40 -2.02
CA ASN A 250 -26.45 -19.35 -0.94
C ASN A 250 -25.12 -19.66 -0.24
N ARG A 251 -24.94 -19.11 0.97
CA ARG A 251 -23.73 -19.28 1.81
C ARG A 251 -23.58 -20.68 2.40
N GLU A 252 -24.67 -21.42 2.57
CA GLU A 252 -24.64 -22.76 3.18
C GLU A 252 -24.13 -23.79 2.18
N ASP A 253 -24.58 -23.67 0.93
CA ASP A 253 -24.29 -24.64 -0.14
C ASP A 253 -23.29 -24.10 -1.20
N ASP A 254 -22.73 -22.91 -0.99
CA ASP A 254 -21.68 -22.31 -1.82
C ASP A 254 -22.01 -22.15 -3.32
N TYR A 255 -23.20 -21.62 -3.66
CA TYR A 255 -23.60 -21.38 -5.06
C TYR A 255 -24.37 -20.07 -5.30
N LEU A 256 -24.24 -19.53 -6.51
CA LEU A 256 -25.06 -18.41 -7.01
C LEU A 256 -26.35 -18.92 -7.66
N TYR A 257 -27.44 -18.18 -7.49
CA TYR A 257 -28.73 -18.47 -8.14
C TYR A 257 -29.47 -17.20 -8.56
N PRO A 258 -30.25 -17.26 -9.66
CA PRO A 258 -31.09 -16.15 -10.08
C PRO A 258 -32.38 -16.08 -9.25
N LEU A 259 -32.79 -14.87 -8.89
CA LEU A 259 -34.06 -14.59 -8.22
C LEU A 259 -35.23 -14.43 -9.19
N SER A 260 -35.00 -13.79 -10.34
CA SER A 260 -36.06 -13.53 -11.31
C SER A 260 -36.13 -14.62 -12.38
N LYS A 261 -37.36 -14.97 -12.79
CA LYS A 261 -37.59 -15.86 -13.94
C LYS A 261 -37.11 -15.23 -15.25
N GLU A 262 -36.97 -13.90 -15.30
CA GLU A 262 -36.51 -13.16 -16.48
C GLU A 262 -35.01 -13.37 -16.76
N MET A 263 -34.16 -13.56 -15.74
CA MET A 263 -32.75 -13.94 -15.96
C MET A 263 -32.60 -15.29 -16.66
N LYS A 264 -33.50 -16.25 -16.41
CA LYS A 264 -33.53 -17.50 -17.19
C LYS A 264 -33.84 -17.22 -18.67
N SER A 265 -34.75 -16.29 -18.96
CA SER A 265 -35.09 -15.89 -20.33
C SER A 265 -33.96 -15.13 -21.05
N ILE A 266 -33.10 -14.39 -20.33
CA ILE A 266 -31.92 -13.72 -20.89
C ILE A 266 -30.83 -14.76 -21.20
N ALA A 267 -30.58 -15.69 -20.28
CA ALA A 267 -29.64 -16.80 -20.50
C ALA A 267 -30.09 -17.74 -21.64
N ASP A 268 -31.40 -17.95 -21.81
CA ASP A 268 -31.95 -18.72 -22.92
C ASP A 268 -31.83 -18.01 -24.28
N ARG A 269 -31.72 -16.67 -24.33
CA ARG A 269 -31.45 -15.93 -25.59
C ARG A 269 -29.97 -15.96 -25.98
N HIS A 270 -29.06 -16.02 -25.02
CA HIS A 270 -27.62 -16.22 -25.28
C HIS A 270 -27.28 -17.60 -25.85
N LYS A 271 -28.25 -18.53 -25.89
CA LYS A 271 -28.12 -19.87 -26.48
C LYS A 271 -28.51 -19.96 -27.94
N GLU A 272 -29.16 -18.95 -28.53
CA GLU A 272 -29.41 -19.00 -29.97
C GLU A 272 -28.09 -18.64 -30.67
N PRO A 273 -27.40 -19.60 -31.33
CA PRO A 273 -26.40 -19.19 -32.30
C PRO A 273 -27.18 -18.41 -33.36
N ASP A 274 -26.66 -17.28 -33.82
CA ASP A 274 -27.12 -16.66 -35.04
C ASP A 274 -27.01 -17.71 -36.18
N ILE A 275 -28.12 -18.42 -36.40
CA ILE A 275 -28.38 -19.10 -37.66
C ILE A 275 -28.95 -18.00 -38.54
N PHE A 276 -28.07 -17.29 -39.25
CA PHE A 276 -28.11 -17.00 -40.69
C PHE A 276 -27.11 -15.90 -41.06
#